data_AF-A0A2A5M6G3-F1
#
_entry.id   AF-A0A2A5M6G3-F1
#
_cell.length_a   1.000
_cell.length_b   1.000
_cell.length_c   1.000
_cell.angle_alpha   90.00
_cell.angle_beta   90.00
_cell.angle_gamma   90.00
#
_symmetry.space_group_name_H-M   'P 1'
#
loop_
_entity.id
_entity.type
_entity.pdbx_description
1 polymer ?
#
loop_
_entity_poly.entity_id
_entity_poly.type
_entity_poly.pdbx_seq_one_letter_code
_entity_poly.pdbx_strand_id
1 'polypeptide(L)' 'MIDFSKKPLFLAPMAGFSDLPFRNVVKKFGADITISEMISSNALVYESSKTLHMLER' A
#
# COMPACT_ATOMS: atom_id res chain seq x y z
N MET A 1 -9.73 8.19 -12.60
CA MET A 1 -10.01 9.08 -11.45
C MET A 1 -10.95 8.33 -10.51
N ILE A 2 -10.83 8.50 -9.19
CA ILE A 2 -11.68 7.79 -8.23
C ILE A 2 -13.09 8.38 -8.30
N ASP A 3 -14.10 7.53 -8.53
CA ASP A 3 -15.52 7.94 -8.51
C ASP A 3 -16.07 7.83 -7.09
N PHE A 4 -16.19 8.98 -6.42
CA PHE A 4 -16.73 9.06 -5.05
C PHE A 4 -18.26 9.01 -5.00
N SER A 5 -18.95 8.97 -6.15
CA SER A 5 -20.41 8.72 -6.20
C SER A 5 -20.72 7.28 -5.81
N LYS A 6 -19.76 6.37 -6.03
CA LYS A 6 -19.73 5.01 -5.48
C LYS A 6 -18.92 5.03 -4.19
N LYS A 7 -19.33 4.24 -3.19
CA LYS A 7 -18.57 4.11 -1.93
C LYS A 7 -17.32 3.26 -2.20
N PRO A 8 -16.12 3.85 -2.40
CA PRO A 8 -14.98 3.08 -2.84
C PRO A 8 -14.41 2.30 -1.64
N LEU A 9 -13.91 1.10 -1.90
CA LEU A 9 -13.29 0.23 -0.91
C LEU A 9 -11.77 0.44 -0.92
N PHE A 10 -11.27 0.93 0.21
CA PHE A 10 -9.85 1.16 0.44
C PHE A 10 -9.30 0.09 1.38
N LEU A 11 -8.22 -0.56 0.97
CA LEU A 11 -7.41 -1.34 1.90
C LEU A 11 -6.59 -0.38 2.76
N ALA A 12 -6.81 -0.43 4.09
CA ALA A 12 -6.05 0.35 5.06
C ALA A 12 -4.56 -0.06 5.09
N PRO A 13 -3.65 0.87 5.43
CA PRO A 13 -2.25 0.54 5.66
C PRO A 13 -2.11 -0.28 6.95
N MET A 14 -1.46 -1.44 6.87
CA MET A 14 -1.28 -2.36 7.99
C MET A 14 0.15 -2.89 8.01
N ALA A 15 0.96 -2.43 8.98
CA ALA A 15 2.35 -2.88 9.13
C ALA A 15 2.44 -4.40 9.32
N GLY A 16 3.30 -5.04 8.54
CA GLY A 16 3.46 -6.50 8.48
C GLY A 16 2.42 -7.24 7.63
N PHE A 17 1.46 -6.54 7.01
CA PHE A 17 0.40 -7.16 6.21
C PHE A 17 0.24 -6.56 4.82
N SER A 18 0.18 -5.23 4.69
CA SER A 18 -0.11 -4.56 3.40
C SER A 18 1.11 -4.46 2.48
N ASP A 19 1.84 -5.56 2.32
CA ASP A 19 2.97 -5.72 1.42
C ASP A 19 2.53 -5.81 -0.05
N LEU A 20 3.48 -5.88 -0.99
CA LEU A 20 3.16 -5.91 -2.41
C LEU A 20 2.32 -7.15 -2.82
N PRO A 21 2.70 -8.39 -2.45
CA PRO A 21 1.88 -9.57 -2.72
C PRO A 21 0.44 -9.48 -2.19
N PHE A 22 0.26 -9.06 -0.94
CA PHE A 22 -1.07 -8.94 -0.33
C PHE A 22 -1.94 -7.91 -1.05
N ARG A 23 -1.38 -6.72 -1.34
CA ARG A 23 -2.08 -5.67 -2.10
C ARG A 23 -2.51 -6.15 -3.49
N ASN A 24 -1.68 -6.94 -4.16
CA ASN A 24 -1.98 -7.52 -5.46
C ASN A 24 -3.10 -8.56 -5.42
N VAL A 25 -3.17 -9.35 -4.35
CA VAL A 25 -4.25 -10.32 -4.15
C VAL A 25 -5.55 -9.58 -3.84
N VAL A 26 -5.58 -8.72 -2.83
CA VAL A 26 -6.80 -8.05 -2.35
C VAL A 26 -7.46 -7.20 -3.44
N LYS A 27 -6.69 -6.62 -4.36
CA LYS A 27 -7.23 -5.89 -5.51
C LYS A 27 -8.09 -6.76 -6.43
N LYS A 28 -7.84 -8.07 -6.49
CA LYS A 28 -8.67 -9.05 -7.22
C LYS A 28 -9.96 -9.41 -6.50
N PHE A 29 -10.09 -9.07 -5.21
CA PHE A 29 -11.25 -9.36 -4.36
C PHE A 29 -12.17 -8.15 -4.14
N GLY A 30 -12.00 -7.06 -4.89
CA GLY A 30 -12.93 -5.92 -4.89
C GLY A 30 -12.47 -4.70 -4.10
N ALA A 31 -11.20 -4.63 -3.68
CA ALA A 31 -10.64 -3.35 -3.23
C ALA A 31 -10.36 -2.45 -4.44
N ASP A 32 -10.94 -1.26 -4.45
CA ASP A 32 -10.72 -0.26 -5.49
C ASP A 32 -9.31 0.32 -5.39
N ILE A 33 -8.83 0.54 -4.15
CA ILE A 33 -7.56 1.17 -3.85
C ILE A 33 -6.85 0.41 -2.74
N THR A 34 -5.53 0.22 -2.93
CA THR A 34 -4.66 -0.40 -1.94
C THR A 34 -3.55 0.57 -1.53
N ILE A 35 -3.22 0.56 -0.24
CA ILE A 35 -2.21 1.44 0.37
C ILE A 35 -1.12 0.52 0.91
N SER A 36 0.16 0.88 0.71
CA SER A 36 1.29 0.14 1.27
C SER A 36 1.28 0.16 2.79
N GLU A 37 2.17 -0.61 3.40
CA GLU A 37 2.59 -0.37 4.78
C GLU A 37 3.06 1.08 4.99
N MET A 38 3.06 1.51 6.25
CA MET A 38 3.57 2.83 6.63
C MET A 38 5.08 2.92 6.38
N ILE A 39 5.50 3.94 5.65
CA ILE A 39 6.90 4.16 5.26
C ILE A 39 7.51 5.25 6.16
N SER A 40 8.66 4.96 6.78
CA SER A 40 9.40 5.94 7.59
C SER A 40 10.11 6.94 6.69
N SER A 41 9.84 8.24 6.88
CA SER A 41 10.53 9.33 6.18
C SER A 41 12.02 9.37 6.50
N ASN A 42 12.41 9.17 7.76
CA ASN A 42 13.82 9.09 8.14
C ASN A 42 14.53 7.93 7.43
N ALA A 43 13.92 6.74 7.41
CA ALA A 43 14.52 5.59 6.75
C ALA A 43 14.65 5.79 5.23
N LEU A 44 13.76 6.60 4.64
CA LEU A 44 13.84 7.02 3.23
C LEU A 44 15.05 7.94 2.99
N VAL A 45 15.28 8.93 3.86
CA VAL A 45 16.42 9.86 3.80
C VAL A 45 17.75 9.12 3.90
N TYR A 46 17.82 8.08 4.72
CA TYR A 46 19.01 7.24 4.89
C TYR A 46 19.05 6.03 3.94
N GLU A 47 18.21 6.01 2.90
CA GLU A 47 18.19 4.97 1.85
C GLU A 47 18.16 3.53 2.40
N SER A 48 17.41 3.30 3.48
CA SER A 48 17.25 1.98 4.07
C SER A 48 16.76 0.98 3.02
N SER A 49 17.50 -0.12 2.82
CA SER A 49 17.17 -1.16 1.85
C SER A 49 15.76 -1.72 2.05
N LYS A 50 15.35 -1.93 3.31
CA LYS A 50 13.98 -2.35 3.64
C LYS A 50 12.95 -1.33 3.16
N THR A 51 13.20 -0.04 3.39
CA THR A 51 12.26 1.04 3.02
C THR A 51 12.18 1.21 1.51
N LEU A 52 13.30 1.08 0.80
CA LEU A 52 13.32 1.10 -0.66
C LEU A 52 12.55 -0.08 -1.26
N HIS A 53 12.68 -1.28 -0.69
CA HIS A 53 11.91 -2.46 -1.09
C HIS A 53 10.40 -2.23 -0.93
N MET A 54 9.97 -1.55 0.14
CA MET A 54 8.54 -1.23 0.36
C MET A 54 7.94 -0.26 -0.68
N LEU A 55 8.76 0.44 -1.47
CA LEU A 55 8.32 1.33 -2.55
C LEU A 55 8.02 0.60 -3.87
N GLU A 56 8.30 -0.70 -3.96
CA GLU A 56 8.02 -1.52 -5.13
C GLU A 56 6.52 -1.53 -5.46
N ARG A 57 6.22 -1.61 -6.77
CA ARG A 57 4.87 -1.45 -7.34
C ARG A 57 4.27 -2.76 -7.80
#